data_AF-A0AAP0NSK9-F1
#
_entry.id   AF-A0AAP0NSK9-F1
#
_cell.length_a   1.000
_cell.length_b   1.000
_cell.length_c   1.000
_cell.angle_alpha   90.00
_cell.angle_beta   90.00
_cell.angle_gamma   90.00
#
_symmetry.space_group_name_H-M   'P 1'
#
loop_
_entity.id
_entity.type
_entity.pdbx_description
1 polymer ?
#
loop_
_entity_poly.entity_id
_entity_poly.type
_entity_poly.pdbx_seq_one_letter_code
_entity_poly.pdbx_strand_id
1 'polypeptide(L)'
;MASSGEHIDEDFLSAMQLAHVAALPMVLRAVINLDVLEIMNGASTAQISASEIASQLPKHRNPEADVVLDRMLRVLASHSVLTCSVDYNKESGQVERLYGLTPLCKYFVKNEDGASLSPFFLCSVHKHSLPMW
;
A
#
# COMPACT_ATOMS: atom_id res chain seq x y z
N MET A 1 -15.07 24.59 -34.26
CA MET A 1 -15.58 24.06 -32.99
C MET A 1 -14.44 23.29 -32.34
N ALA A 2 -13.59 23.99 -31.58
CA ALA A 2 -12.49 23.37 -30.87
C ALA A 2 -13.00 22.88 -29.51
N SER A 3 -12.75 21.61 -29.23
CA SER A 3 -13.08 20.91 -27.99
C SER A 3 -12.51 21.66 -26.79
N SER A 4 -13.38 22.22 -25.95
CA SER A 4 -13.05 22.72 -24.63
C SER A 4 -12.60 21.55 -23.76
N GLY A 5 -11.29 21.35 -23.62
CA GLY A 5 -10.77 20.54 -22.53
C GLY A 5 -11.05 21.27 -21.22
N GLU A 6 -11.83 20.67 -20.33
CA GLU A 6 -12.00 21.17 -18.97
C GLU A 6 -10.61 21.17 -18.30
N HIS A 7 -10.04 22.36 -18.16
CA HIS A 7 -8.85 22.56 -17.35
C HIS A 7 -9.29 22.33 -15.90
N ILE A 8 -8.96 21.17 -15.34
CA ILE A 8 -9.23 20.90 -13.93
C ILE A 8 -8.47 21.96 -13.13
N ASP A 9 -9.21 22.69 -12.31
CA ASP A 9 -8.66 23.73 -11.44
C ASP A 9 -7.61 23.13 -10.49
N GLU A 10 -6.42 23.73 -10.43
CA GLU A 10 -5.33 23.27 -9.56
C GLU A 10 -5.73 23.36 -8.07
N ASP A 11 -6.56 24.35 -7.72
CA ASP A 11 -7.10 24.49 -6.37
C ASP A 11 -8.06 23.34 -6.04
N PHE A 12 -8.84 22.89 -7.04
CA PHE A 12 -9.72 21.72 -6.89
C PHE A 12 -8.92 20.43 -6.67
N LEU A 13 -7.85 20.21 -7.45
CA LEU A 13 -6.97 19.04 -7.25
C LEU A 13 -6.31 19.06 -5.88
N SER A 14 -5.86 20.22 -5.43
CA SER A 14 -5.25 20.41 -4.11
C SER A 14 -6.25 20.12 -2.98
N ALA A 15 -7.49 20.63 -3.09
CA ALA A 15 -8.55 20.33 -2.15
C ALA A 15 -8.88 18.83 -2.10
N MET A 16 -8.91 18.16 -3.27
CA MET A 16 -9.14 16.73 -3.38
C MET A 16 -8.01 15.89 -2.76
N GLN A 17 -6.75 16.31 -2.92
CA GLN A 17 -5.61 15.66 -2.27
C GLN A 17 -5.68 15.82 -0.75
N LEU A 18 -6.00 17.02 -0.26
CA LEU A 18 -6.14 17.29 1.17
C LEU A 18 -7.28 16.48 1.79
N ALA A 19 -8.42 16.37 1.09
CA ALA A 19 -9.54 15.52 1.52
C ALA A 19 -9.15 14.04 1.65
N HIS A 20 -8.12 13.59 0.93
CA HIS A 20 -7.59 12.22 0.97
C HIS A 20 -6.29 12.08 1.77
N VAL A 21 -5.82 13.12 2.46
CA VAL A 21 -4.51 13.10 3.15
C VAL A 21 -4.37 11.97 4.18
N ALA A 22 -5.49 11.57 4.79
CA ALA A 22 -5.53 10.47 5.75
C ALA A 22 -5.43 9.08 5.11
N ALA A 23 -5.62 8.94 3.79
CA ALA A 23 -5.63 7.64 3.11
C ALA A 23 -4.29 6.93 3.24
N LEU A 24 -3.18 7.60 2.94
CA LEU A 24 -1.83 7.03 3.02
C LEU A 24 -1.50 6.48 4.43
N PRO A 25 -1.58 7.27 5.52
CA PRO A 25 -1.24 6.76 6.84
C PRO A 25 -2.21 5.67 7.33
N MET A 26 -3.49 5.74 6.97
CA MET A 26 -4.45 4.70 7.36
C MET A 26 -4.23 3.39 6.60
N VAL A 27 -3.87 3.44 5.32
CA VAL A 27 -3.51 2.26 4.55
C VAL A 27 -2.20 1.65 5.06
N LEU A 28 -1.17 2.46 5.33
CA LEU A 28 0.09 1.97 5.89
C LEU A 28 -0.15 1.28 7.25
N ARG A 29 -1.01 1.85 8.10
CA ARG A 29 -1.43 1.24 9.37
C ARG A 29 -2.06 -0.14 9.16
N ALA A 30 -2.94 -0.29 8.19
CA ALA A 30 -3.61 -1.56 7.90
C ALA A 30 -2.59 -2.62 7.42
N VAL A 31 -1.72 -2.25 6.49
CA VAL A 31 -0.66 -3.11 5.93
C VAL A 31 0.32 -3.57 7.02
N ILE A 32 0.70 -2.69 7.95
CA ILE A 32 1.53 -3.07 9.12
C ILE A 32 0.80 -4.07 10.02
N ASN A 33 -0.47 -3.82 10.37
CA ASN A 33 -1.23 -4.73 11.25
C ASN A 33 -1.52 -6.09 10.62
N LEU A 34 -1.52 -6.18 9.28
CA LEU A 34 -1.66 -7.42 8.53
C LEU A 34 -0.32 -8.13 8.28
N ASP A 35 0.79 -7.61 8.81
CA ASP A 35 2.15 -8.11 8.59
C ASP A 35 2.53 -8.22 7.10
N VAL A 36 1.89 -7.43 6.23
CA VAL A 36 2.11 -7.52 4.77
C VAL A 36 3.55 -7.16 4.40
N LEU A 37 4.13 -6.15 5.05
CA LEU A 37 5.53 -5.78 4.79
C LEU A 37 6.51 -6.88 5.21
N GLU A 38 6.19 -7.64 6.26
CA GLU A 38 6.98 -8.78 6.71
C GLU A 38 6.87 -9.95 5.72
N ILE A 39 5.66 -10.22 5.23
CA ILE A 39 5.41 -11.23 4.18
C ILE A 39 6.22 -10.90 2.92
N MET A 40 6.18 -9.64 2.47
CA MET A 40 6.95 -9.18 1.32
C MET A 40 8.46 -9.27 1.56
N ASN A 41 8.93 -8.99 2.78
CA ASN A 41 10.36 -9.08 3.13
C ASN A 41 10.86 -10.53 3.19
N GLY A 42 9.99 -11.47 3.54
CA GLY A 42 10.29 -12.91 3.53
C GLY A 42 10.12 -13.60 2.17
N ALA A 43 9.64 -12.89 1.15
CA ALA A 43 9.45 -13.45 -0.18
C ALA A 43 10.79 -13.80 -0.85
N SER A 44 10.81 -14.88 -1.63
CA SER A 44 11.99 -15.29 -2.40
C SER A 44 12.25 -14.41 -3.62
N THR A 45 11.23 -13.71 -4.09
CA THR A 45 11.25 -12.83 -5.26
C THR A 45 11.30 -11.37 -4.82
N ALA A 46 11.92 -10.51 -5.66
CA ALA A 46 12.02 -9.08 -5.36
C ALA A 46 10.66 -8.35 -5.42
N GLN A 47 9.71 -8.92 -6.15
CA GLN A 47 8.34 -8.44 -6.24
C GLN A 47 7.36 -9.61 -6.14
N ILE A 48 6.20 -9.35 -5.57
CA ILE A 48 5.16 -10.35 -5.27
C ILE A 48 3.78 -9.76 -5.59
N SER A 49 2.82 -10.59 -5.98
CA SER A 49 1.47 -10.13 -6.29
C SER A 49 0.58 -10.00 -5.03
N ALA A 50 -0.54 -9.28 -5.16
CA ALA A 50 -1.51 -9.17 -4.08
C ALA A 50 -2.17 -10.52 -3.74
N SER A 51 -2.34 -11.40 -4.73
CA SER A 51 -2.92 -12.73 -4.53
C SER A 51 -1.96 -13.64 -3.74
N GLU A 52 -0.67 -13.59 -4.06
CA GLU A 52 0.38 -14.31 -3.32
C GLU A 52 0.50 -13.82 -1.87
N ILE A 53 0.47 -12.51 -1.62
CA ILE A 53 0.49 -11.98 -0.25
C ILE A 53 -0.77 -12.42 0.50
N ALA A 54 -1.96 -12.30 -0.10
CA ALA A 54 -3.21 -12.69 0.53
C ALA A 54 -3.24 -14.18 0.92
N SER A 55 -2.63 -15.05 0.11
CA SER A 55 -2.52 -16.49 0.39
C SER A 55 -1.69 -16.81 1.64
N GLN A 56 -0.74 -15.93 2.01
CA GLN A 56 0.14 -16.10 3.18
C GLN A 56 -0.43 -15.48 4.45
N LEU A 57 -1.47 -14.64 4.34
CA LEU A 57 -2.17 -14.13 5.51
C LEU A 57 -2.83 -15.28 6.29
N PRO A 58 -2.90 -15.20 7.64
CA PRO A 58 -3.60 -16.19 8.46
C PRO A 58 -5.00 -16.46 7.91
N LYS A 59 -5.46 -17.73 7.99
CA LYS A 59 -6.73 -18.22 7.41
C LYS A 59 -7.83 -17.16 7.42
N HIS A 60 -8.01 -16.50 6.29
CA HIS A 60 -8.98 -15.43 6.09
C HIS A 60 -10.21 -16.00 5.37
N ARG A 61 -11.38 -15.42 5.63
CA ARG A 61 -12.65 -15.83 5.01
C ARG A 61 -13.13 -14.86 3.93
N ASN A 62 -12.35 -13.82 3.65
CA ASN A 62 -12.73 -12.78 2.70
C ASN A 62 -12.34 -13.22 1.27
N PRO A 63 -13.31 -13.52 0.39
CA PRO A 63 -13.02 -13.89 -1.00
C PRO A 63 -12.44 -12.74 -1.82
N GLU A 64 -12.53 -11.50 -1.35
CA GLU A 64 -12.00 -10.30 -2.02
C GLU A 64 -10.71 -9.77 -1.35
N ALA A 65 -10.03 -10.58 -0.54
CA ALA A 65 -8.85 -10.13 0.21
C ALA A 65 -7.72 -9.65 -0.70
N ASP A 66 -7.47 -10.37 -1.77
CA ASP A 66 -6.50 -10.01 -2.82
C ASP A 66 -6.85 -8.69 -3.50
N VAL A 67 -8.12 -8.46 -3.84
CA VAL A 67 -8.60 -7.21 -4.46
C VAL A 67 -8.46 -6.02 -3.51
N VAL A 68 -8.84 -6.20 -2.24
CA VAL A 68 -8.69 -5.15 -1.22
C VAL A 68 -7.21 -4.85 -0.99
N LEU A 69 -6.37 -5.89 -0.96
CA LEU A 69 -4.93 -5.73 -0.78
C LEU A 69 -4.28 -5.04 -1.99
N ASP A 70 -4.63 -5.37 -3.23
CA ASP A 70 -4.15 -4.64 -4.44
C ASP A 70 -4.45 -3.14 -4.33
N ARG A 71 -5.66 -2.79 -3.88
CA ARG A 71 -6.03 -1.37 -3.69
C ARG A 71 -5.16 -0.68 -2.64
N MET A 72 -4.90 -1.35 -1.51
CA MET A 72 -4.01 -0.83 -0.46
C MET A 72 -2.58 -0.65 -0.97
N LEU A 73 -2.01 -1.68 -1.59
CA LEU A 73 -0.65 -1.65 -2.12
C LEU A 73 -0.50 -0.59 -3.22
N ARG A 74 -1.54 -0.37 -4.03
CA ARG A 74 -1.55 0.68 -5.05
C ARG A 74 -1.50 2.09 -4.46
N VAL A 75 -2.19 2.35 -3.35
CA VAL A 75 -2.06 3.62 -2.62
C VAL A 75 -0.63 3.80 -2.11
N LEU A 76 -0.03 2.77 -1.52
CA LEU A 76 1.35 2.85 -1.06
C LEU A 76 2.34 3.08 -2.23
N ALA A 77 2.11 2.42 -3.37
CA ALA A 77 2.93 2.60 -4.56
C ALA A 77 2.80 3.99 -5.19
N SER A 78 1.60 4.59 -5.21
CA SER A 78 1.41 5.95 -5.73
C SER A 78 2.10 7.01 -4.87
N HIS A 79 2.42 6.69 -3.61
CA HIS A 79 3.19 7.52 -2.70
C HIS A 79 4.67 7.07 -2.57
N SER A 80 5.15 6.22 -3.48
CA SER A 80 6.53 5.72 -3.51
C SER A 80 6.98 4.98 -2.25
N VAL A 81 6.04 4.50 -1.43
CA VAL A 81 6.32 3.62 -0.30
C VAL A 81 6.69 2.22 -0.83
N LEU A 82 6.00 1.76 -1.87
CA LEU A 82 6.28 0.52 -2.57
C LEU A 82 6.66 0.80 -4.03
N THR A 83 7.35 -0.14 -4.66
CA THR A 83 7.45 -0.18 -6.13
C THR A 83 6.25 -0.95 -6.68
N CYS A 84 5.82 -0.61 -7.89
CA CYS A 84 4.77 -1.31 -8.61
C CYS A 84 5.23 -1.55 -10.04
N SER A 85 5.14 -2.79 -10.49
CA SER A 85 5.30 -3.16 -11.90
C SER A 85 4.05 -3.89 -12.37
N VAL A 86 3.87 -3.95 -13.68
CA VAL A 86 2.75 -4.65 -14.32
C VAL A 86 3.33 -5.81 -15.08
N ASP A 87 2.92 -7.02 -14.71
CA ASP A 87 3.25 -8.23 -15.44
C ASP A 87 2.09 -8.62 -16.35
N TYR A 88 2.43 -9.06 -17.57
CA TYR A 88 1.45 -9.47 -18.56
C TYR A 88 1.68 -10.94 -18.89
N ASN A 89 0.74 -11.77 -18.46
CA ASN A 89 0.76 -13.17 -18.79
C ASN A 89 0.24 -13.36 -20.23
N LYS A 90 1.15 -13.71 -21.14
CA LYS A 90 0.84 -13.90 -22.58
C LYS A 90 -0.09 -15.07 -22.85
N GLU A 91 -0.14 -16.06 -21.96
CA GLU A 91 -0.92 -17.29 -22.15
C GLU A 91 -2.35 -17.13 -21.64
N SER A 92 -2.55 -16.49 -20.49
CA SER A 92 -3.88 -16.23 -19.93
C SER A 92 -4.49 -14.90 -20.40
N GLY A 93 -3.68 -14.01 -20.98
CA GLY A 93 -4.07 -12.64 -21.32
C GLY A 93 -4.33 -11.76 -20.09
N GLN A 94 -3.99 -12.23 -18.89
CA GLN A 94 -4.23 -11.51 -17.65
C GLN A 94 -3.11 -10.53 -17.36
N VAL A 95 -3.50 -9.40 -16.79
CA VAL A 95 -2.61 -8.35 -16.30
C VAL A 95 -2.58 -8.45 -14.79
N GLU A 96 -1.41 -8.66 -14.21
CA GLU A 96 -1.22 -8.70 -12.75
C GLU A 96 -0.25 -7.60 -12.32
N ARG A 97 -0.46 -7.02 -11.14
CA ARG A 97 0.47 -6.06 -10.55
C ARG A 97 1.35 -6.75 -9.55
N LEU A 98 2.65 -6.46 -9.63
CA LEU A 98 3.65 -6.94 -8.69
C LEU A 98 4.19 -5.77 -7.89
N TYR A 99 4.35 -6.01 -6.59
CA TYR A 99 4.76 -5.00 -5.61
C TYR A 99 6.10 -5.37 -5.01
N GLY A 100 6.99 -4.38 -4.90
CA GLY A 100 8.30 -4.55 -4.27
C GLY A 100 8.51 -3.57 -3.13
N LEU A 101 9.36 -3.95 -2.17
CA LEU A 101 9.76 -3.09 -1.08
C LEU A 101 10.73 -2.01 -1.56
N THR A 102 10.57 -0.78 -1.09
CA THR A 102 11.55 0.29 -1.28
C THR A 102 12.52 0.34 -0.10
N PRO A 103 13.65 1.08 -0.19
CA PRO A 103 14.53 1.31 0.94
C PRO A 103 13.86 2.00 2.14
N LEU A 104 12.69 2.63 1.97
CA LEU A 104 11.89 3.20 3.06
C LEU A 104 11.24 2.10 3.90
N CYS A 105 10.78 1.01 3.28
CA CYS A 105 10.10 -0.08 3.98
C CYS A 105 10.99 -0.78 5.01
N LYS A 106 12.32 -0.73 4.88
CA LYS A 106 13.26 -1.32 5.85
C LYS A 106 13.06 -0.79 7.28
N TYR A 107 12.50 0.40 7.44
CA TYR A 107 12.23 0.98 8.75
C TYR A 107 10.91 0.50 9.36
N PHE A 108 10.01 -0.08 8.56
CA PHE A 108 8.73 -0.62 9.00
C PHE A 108 8.72 -2.15 9.15
N VAL A 109 9.74 -2.80 8.59
CA VAL A 109 10.04 -4.22 8.78
C VAL A 109 10.99 -4.40 9.96
N LYS A 110 10.87 -5.49 10.71
CA LYS A 110 11.77 -5.83 11.81
C LYS A 110 13.19 -6.09 11.31
N ASN A 111 14.17 -5.45 11.94
CA ASN A 111 15.59 -5.75 11.71
C ASN A 111 16.02 -7.05 12.44
N GLU A 112 17.31 -7.39 12.38
CA GLU A 112 17.89 -8.57 13.05
C GLU A 112 17.65 -8.58 14.57
N ASP A 113 17.54 -7.40 15.19
CA ASP A 113 17.25 -7.24 16.62
C ASP A 113 15.74 -7.25 16.94
N GLY A 114 14.89 -7.40 15.91
CA GLY A 114 13.43 -7.34 16.04
C GLY A 114 12.84 -5.92 16.16
N ALA A 115 13.65 -4.87 15.99
CA ALA A 115 13.25 -3.47 16.08
C ALA A 115 12.72 -2.92 14.75
N SER A 116 11.71 -2.04 14.82
CA SER A 116 11.19 -1.26 13.68
C SER A 116 10.50 0.02 14.16
N LEU A 117 10.23 0.96 13.25
CA LEU A 117 9.44 2.19 13.51
C LEU A 117 7.93 1.93 13.48
N SER A 118 7.49 0.73 13.12
CA SER A 118 6.07 0.37 13.06
C SER A 118 5.31 0.64 14.36
N PRO A 119 5.80 0.26 15.57
CA PRO A 119 5.11 0.56 16.82
C PRO A 119 4.94 2.06 17.08
N PHE A 120 5.95 2.86 16.75
CA PHE A 120 5.90 4.32 16.88
C PHE A 120 4.86 4.91 15.93
N PHE A 121 4.88 4.50 14.66
CA PHE A 121 3.90 4.94 13.67
C PHE A 121 2.47 4.54 14.07
N LEU A 122 2.25 3.29 14.49
CA LEU A 122 0.93 2.82 14.94
C LEU A 122 0.40 3.65 16.12
N CYS A 123 1.29 4.09 17.02
CA CYS A 123 0.94 4.96 18.14
C CYS A 123 0.53 6.37 17.65
N SER A 124 1.24 6.95 16.67
CA SER A 124 0.93 8.29 16.16
C SER A 124 -0.40 8.37 15.39
N VAL A 125 -0.74 7.30 14.66
CA VAL A 125 -2.03 7.19 13.92
C VAL A 125 -3.15 6.55 14.76
N HIS A 126 -2.92 6.35 16.05
CA HIS A 126 -3.95 5.80 16.92
C HIS A 126 -5.05 6.84 17.20
N LYS A 127 -6.31 6.39 17.34
CA LYS A 127 -7.49 7.24 17.55
C LYS A 127 -7.41 8.18 18.76
N HIS A 128 -6.54 7.89 19.73
CA HIS A 128 -6.33 8.72 20.92
C HIS A 128 -5.24 9.77 20.73
N SER A 129 -4.33 9.58 19.78
CA SER A 129 -3.29 10.53 19.39
C SER A 129 -3.80 11.49 18.31
N LEU A 130 -4.66 10.99 17.42
CA LEU A 130 -5.30 11.72 16.32
C LEU A 130 -6.26 12.89 16.68
N PRO A 131 -6.73 13.13 17.91
CA PRO A 131 -7.48 14.33 18.26
C PRO A 131 -6.66 15.35 19.09
N MET A 132 -5.35 15.14 19.26
CA MET A 132 -4.46 16.01 20.05
C MET A 132 -3.98 17.28 19.29
N TRP A 133 -4.51 17.50 18.10
CA TRP A 133 -4.25 18.51 17.08
C TRP A 133 -5.59 18.96 16.53
#